data_AF-A0A955NU23-F1
#
_entry.id   AF-A0A955NU23-F1
#
_cell.length_a   1.000
_cell.length_b   1.000
_cell.length_c   1.000
_cell.angle_alpha   90.00
_cell.angle_beta   90.00
_cell.angle_gamma   90.00
#
_symmetry.space_group_name_H-M   'P 1'
#
loop_
_entity.id
_entity.type
_entity.pdbx_description
1 polymer ?
#
loop_
_entity_poly.entity_id
_entity_poly.type
_entity_poly.pdbx_seq_one_letter_code
_entity_poly.pdbx_strand_id
1 'polypeptide(L)'
;EESEVYSDVRERIRLLLLDGYRWPGNVREFEQCIRSLLISSDFRPLVTEKEGDENLDDLYRRMDLGEAKLDEVLKIYCSRIVREEGTYRKAATKLGVDWRTIKKHIGSGKKEGTGR
;
A
#
# COMPACT_ATOMS: atom_id res chain seq x y z
N GLU A 1 -15.66 30.43 -17.35
CA GLU A 1 -16.46 30.15 -16.15
C GLU A 1 -16.09 28.75 -15.67
N GLU A 2 -15.43 28.64 -14.52
CA GLU A 2 -15.28 27.32 -13.88
C GLU A 2 -16.68 26.85 -13.48
N SER A 3 -17.04 25.61 -13.85
CA SER A 3 -18.30 25.00 -13.44
C SER A 3 -18.37 24.92 -11.91
N GLU A 4 -19.51 25.26 -11.30
CA GLU A 4 -19.79 25.14 -9.86
C GLU A 4 -19.37 23.76 -9.32
N VAL A 5 -19.59 22.72 -10.12
CA VAL A 5 -19.21 21.33 -9.84
C VAL A 5 -17.69 21.15 -9.68
N TYR A 6 -16.89 21.88 -10.45
CA TYR A 6 -15.43 21.79 -10.36
C TYR A 6 -14.90 22.39 -9.05
N SER A 7 -15.50 23.51 -8.61
CA SER A 7 -15.17 24.15 -7.33
C SER A 7 -15.47 23.22 -6.16
N ASP A 8 -16.64 22.58 -6.16
CA ASP A 8 -17.06 21.66 -5.09
C ASP A 8 -16.16 20.42 -5.01
N VAL A 9 -15.84 19.81 -6.16
CA VAL A 9 -14.93 18.65 -6.21
C VAL A 9 -13.53 19.03 -5.72
N ARG A 10 -13.02 20.19 -6.15
CA ARG A 10 -11.70 20.68 -5.76
C ARG A 10 -11.61 20.94 -4.26
N GLU A 11 -12.62 21.56 -3.68
CA GLU A 11 -12.64 21.83 -2.24
C GLU A 11 -12.73 20.53 -1.43
N ARG A 12 -13.53 19.56 -1.88
CA ARG A 12 -13.60 18.26 -1.21
C ARG A 12 -12.27 17.49 -1.26
N ILE A 13 -11.59 17.49 -2.40
CA ILE A 13 -10.25 16.89 -2.53
C ILE A 13 -9.25 17.60 -1.62
N ARG A 14 -9.32 18.93 -1.53
CA ARG A 14 -8.46 19.72 -0.65
C ARG A 14 -8.64 19.32 0.81
N LEU A 15 -9.88 19.15 1.27
CA LEU A 15 -10.17 18.68 2.63
C LEU A 15 -9.60 17.28 2.90
N LEU A 16 -9.73 16.35 1.94
CA LEU A 16 -9.15 15.01 2.06
C LEU A 16 -7.60 15.05 2.17
N LEU A 17 -6.95 15.95 1.44
CA LEU A 17 -5.49 16.13 1.54
C LEU A 17 -5.07 16.75 2.88
N LEU A 18 -5.85 17.70 3.42
CA LEU A 18 -5.64 18.29 4.75
C LEU A 18 -5.78 17.25 5.87
N ASP A 19 -6.73 16.32 5.73
CA ASP A 19 -6.92 15.19 6.64
C ASP A 19 -5.83 14.10 6.50
N GLY A 20 -4.86 14.30 5.61
CA GLY A 20 -3.76 13.37 5.40
C GLY A 20 -4.17 12.08 4.68
N TYR A 21 -5.28 12.09 3.94
CA TYR A 21 -5.75 10.95 3.18
C TYR A 21 -4.74 10.60 2.07
N ARG A 22 -4.16 9.40 2.15
CA ARG A 22 -3.01 9.01 1.31
C ARG A 22 -3.37 8.29 0.01
N TRP A 23 -4.66 8.14 -0.31
CA TRP A 23 -5.12 7.48 -1.53
C TRP A 23 -4.54 6.06 -1.70
N PRO A 24 -4.89 5.11 -0.81
CA PRO A 24 -4.33 3.75 -0.82
C PRO A 24 -4.42 3.04 -2.18
N GLY A 25 -5.44 3.33 -2.99
CA GLY A 25 -5.61 2.84 -4.35
C GLY A 25 -4.88 3.63 -5.45
N ASN A 26 -4.03 4.60 -5.11
CA ASN A 26 -3.39 5.55 -6.03
C ASN A 26 -4.42 6.25 -6.96
N VAL A 27 -4.07 6.42 -8.24
CA VAL A 27 -4.90 7.10 -9.26
C VAL A 27 -6.29 6.45 -9.43
N ARG A 28 -6.42 5.15 -9.16
CA ARG A 28 -7.72 4.46 -9.26
C ARG A 28 -8.70 4.92 -8.18
N GLU A 29 -8.20 5.12 -6.96
CA GLU A 29 -9.02 5.67 -5.88
C GLU A 29 -9.37 7.13 -6.12
N PHE A 30 -8.44 7.90 -6.68
CA PHE A 30 -8.69 9.27 -7.08
C PHE A 30 -9.79 9.37 -8.15
N GLU A 31 -9.72 8.55 -9.19
CA GLU A 31 -10.74 8.44 -10.24
C GLU A 31 -12.11 8.05 -9.65
N GLN A 32 -12.12 7.08 -8.72
CA GLN A 32 -13.34 6.65 -8.04
C GLN A 32 -13.92 7.76 -7.16
N CYS A 33 -13.08 8.52 -6.44
CA CYS A 33 -13.52 9.66 -5.65
C CYS A 33 -14.17 10.74 -6.51
N ILE A 34 -13.51 11.15 -7.60
CA ILE A 34 -14.10 12.10 -8.55
C ILE A 34 -15.44 11.58 -9.08
N ARG A 35 -15.49 10.32 -9.51
CA ARG A 35 -16.73 9.70 -10.00
C ARG A 35 -17.84 9.73 -8.94
N SER A 36 -17.55 9.34 -7.70
CA SER A 36 -18.52 9.34 -6.61
C SER A 36 -19.00 10.74 -6.24
N LEU A 37 -18.12 11.74 -6.24
CA LEU A 37 -18.48 13.13 -5.99
C LEU A 37 -19.40 13.68 -7.09
N LEU A 38 -19.13 13.35 -8.35
CA LEU A 38 -19.96 13.76 -9.48
C LEU A 38 -21.35 13.08 -9.50
N ILE A 39 -21.46 11.84 -9.00
CA ILE A 39 -22.71 11.06 -9.06
C ILE A 39 -23.58 11.24 -7.81
N SER A 40 -22.97 11.29 -6.62
CA SER A 40 -23.69 11.20 -5.34
C SER A 40 -23.33 12.31 -4.36
N SER A 41 -22.39 13.20 -4.69
CA SER A 41 -21.86 14.24 -3.77
C SER A 41 -21.31 13.70 -2.44
N ASP A 42 -21.18 12.38 -2.31
CA ASP A 42 -20.67 11.67 -1.15
C ASP A 42 -19.56 10.74 -1.62
N PHE A 43 -18.39 10.86 -1.00
CA PHE A 43 -17.28 9.93 -1.18
C PHE A 43 -17.08 9.18 0.12
N ARG A 44 -17.48 7.91 0.12
CA ARG A 44 -17.13 6.96 1.17
C ARG A 44 -15.93 6.16 0.67
N PRO A 45 -14.75 6.34 1.26
CA PRO A 45 -13.61 5.50 0.91
C PRO A 45 -14.02 4.05 1.18
N LEU A 46 -14.01 3.23 0.14
CA LEU A 46 -14.08 1.79 0.34
C LEU A 46 -12.79 1.45 1.08
N VAL A 47 -12.89 1.18 2.38
CA VAL A 47 -11.83 0.53 3.13
C VAL A 47 -11.75 -0.88 2.56
N THR A 48 -11.15 -1.02 1.39
CA THR A 48 -10.66 -2.28 0.90
C THR A 48 -9.41 -2.52 1.74
N GLU A 49 -9.61 -3.17 2.87
CA GLU A 49 -8.61 -4.03 3.47
C GLU A 49 -8.21 -5.02 2.38
N LYS A 50 -7.26 -4.63 1.52
CA LYS A 50 -6.50 -5.60 0.75
C LYS A 50 -5.68 -6.34 1.78
N GLU A 51 -6.23 -7.44 2.30
CA GLU A 51 -5.56 -8.44 3.15
C GLU A 51 -4.31 -9.09 2.51
N GLY A 52 -3.72 -8.49 1.47
CA GLY A 52 -2.53 -8.97 0.78
C GLY A 52 -1.58 -7.89 0.27
N ASP A 53 -1.85 -6.61 0.51
CA ASP A 53 -0.83 -5.56 0.47
C ASP A 53 -0.61 -5.16 1.93
N GLU A 54 0.28 -5.88 2.62
CA GLU A 54 0.93 -5.36 3.83
C GLU A 54 1.40 -3.93 3.46
N ASN A 55 0.69 -2.94 4.00
CA ASN A 55 0.62 -1.58 3.47
C ASN A 55 2.05 -1.01 3.41
N LEU A 56 2.64 -0.92 2.21
CA LEU A 56 4.02 -0.46 2.04
C LEU A 56 4.24 0.90 2.69
N ASP A 57 3.23 1.77 2.70
CA ASP A 57 3.33 3.09 3.35
C ASP A 57 3.35 2.97 4.88
N ASP A 58 2.65 1.99 5.46
CA ASP A 58 2.77 1.66 6.88
C ASP A 58 4.16 1.12 7.20
N LEU A 59 4.68 0.20 6.38
CA LEU A 59 6.05 -0.30 6.53
C LEU A 59 7.07 0.85 6.46
N TYR A 60 6.98 1.74 5.47
CA TYR A 60 7.89 2.88 5.34
C TYR A 60 7.80 3.81 6.54
N ARG A 61 6.59 4.10 7.02
CA ARG A 61 6.40 4.91 8.23
C ARG A 61 7.06 4.26 9.44
N ARG A 62 6.86 2.95 9.64
CA ARG A 62 7.48 2.19 10.73
C ARG A 62 9.00 2.13 10.60
N MET A 63 9.54 2.11 9.38
CA MET A 63 10.98 2.21 9.12
C MET A 63 11.52 3.59 9.52
N ASP A 64 10.83 4.67 9.13
CA ASP A 64 11.21 6.05 9.49
C ASP A 64 11.20 6.27 11.02
N LEU A 65 10.25 5.63 11.72
CA LEU A 65 10.16 5.65 13.18
C LEU A 65 11.14 4.67 13.87
N GLY A 66 11.83 3.81 13.12
CA GLY A 66 12.74 2.78 13.67
C GLY A 66 12.01 1.61 14.37
N GLU A 67 10.71 1.45 14.14
CA GLU A 67 9.84 0.45 14.76
C GLU A 67 9.65 -0.81 13.89
N ALA A 68 10.05 -0.76 12.62
CA ALA A 68 9.95 -1.90 11.71
C ALA A 68 11.01 -2.96 12.05
N LYS A 69 10.59 -4.21 12.28
CA LYS A 69 11.54 -5.31 12.42
C LYS A 69 12.15 -5.65 11.06
N LEU A 70 13.43 -6.02 11.05
CA LEU A 70 14.14 -6.41 9.84
C LEU A 70 13.42 -7.52 9.06
N ASP A 71 12.88 -8.52 9.76
CA ASP A 71 12.17 -9.63 9.12
C ASP A 71 10.88 -9.20 8.40
N GLU A 72 10.18 -8.19 8.91
CA GLU A 72 8.98 -7.63 8.27
C GLU A 72 9.36 -6.89 6.98
N VAL A 73 10.40 -6.06 7.04
CA VAL A 73 10.92 -5.33 5.88
C VAL A 73 11.32 -6.32 4.78
N LEU A 74 12.09 -7.35 5.15
CA LEU A 74 12.55 -8.36 4.19
C LEU A 74 11.39 -9.15 3.60
N LYS A 75 10.41 -9.56 4.42
CA LYS A 75 9.23 -10.31 3.96
C LYS A 75 8.41 -9.50 2.96
N ILE A 76 8.05 -8.26 3.30
CA ILE A 76 7.22 -7.39 2.46
C ILE A 76 7.94 -7.06 1.15
N TYR A 77 9.22 -6.64 1.25
CA TYR A 77 9.99 -6.26 0.09
C TYR A 77 10.25 -7.44 -0.85
N CYS A 78 10.62 -8.60 -0.32
CA CYS A 78 10.79 -9.82 -1.13
C CYS A 78 9.47 -10.26 -1.78
N SER A 79 8.36 -10.22 -1.05
CA SER A 79 7.03 -10.61 -1.56
C SER A 79 6.60 -9.71 -2.72
N ARG A 80 6.84 -8.40 -2.61
CA ARG A 80 6.57 -7.44 -3.68
C ARG A 80 7.35 -7.77 -4.95
N ILE A 81 8.67 -7.95 -4.84
CA ILE A 81 9.50 -8.21 -6.03
C ILE A 81 9.15 -9.55 -6.67
N VAL A 82 8.81 -10.58 -5.88
CA VAL A 82 8.32 -11.85 -6.44
C VAL A 82 6.99 -11.67 -7.17
N ARG A 83 6.08 -10.82 -6.66
CA ARG A 83 4.81 -10.49 -7.33
C ARG A 83 5.02 -9.73 -8.64
N GLU A 84 5.98 -8.80 -8.68
CA GLU A 84 6.34 -8.04 -9.89
C GLU A 84 7.01 -8.92 -10.96
N GLU A 85 7.96 -9.76 -10.56
CA GLU A 85 8.78 -10.56 -11.49
C GLU A 85 8.14 -11.92 -11.84
N GLY A 86 7.11 -12.34 -11.09
CA GLY A 86 6.37 -13.59 -11.26
C GLY A 86 7.12 -14.86 -10.85
N THR A 87 8.43 -14.81 -10.59
CA THR A 87 9.23 -15.97 -10.17
C THR A 87 10.30 -15.60 -9.15
N TYR A 88 10.56 -16.52 -8.20
CA TYR A 88 11.62 -16.36 -7.20
C TYR A 88 13.01 -16.18 -7.80
N ARG A 89 13.30 -16.81 -8.96
CA ARG A 89 14.61 -16.68 -9.63
C ARG A 89 14.83 -15.29 -10.23
N LYS A 90 13.83 -14.72 -10.91
CA LYS A 90 13.94 -13.36 -11.45
C LYS A 90 14.03 -12.33 -10.32
N ALA A 91 13.24 -12.52 -9.26
CA ALA A 91 13.34 -11.71 -8.05
C ALA A 91 14.72 -11.80 -7.38
N ALA A 92 15.31 -13.00 -7.30
CA ALA A 92 16.67 -13.23 -6.80
C ALA A 92 17.74 -12.48 -7.59
N THR A 93 17.68 -12.56 -8.92
CA THR A 93 18.57 -11.80 -9.80
C THR A 93 18.43 -10.29 -9.57
N LYS A 94 17.20 -9.78 -9.44
CA LYS A 94 16.93 -8.35 -9.22
C LYS A 94 17.39 -7.87 -7.84
N LEU A 95 17.24 -8.70 -6.81
CA LEU A 95 17.62 -8.38 -5.42
C LEU A 95 19.08 -8.71 -5.10
N GLY A 96 19.81 -9.36 -6.00
CA GLY A 96 21.21 -9.74 -5.77
C GLY A 96 21.41 -10.78 -4.66
N VAL A 97 20.40 -11.62 -4.40
CA VAL A 97 20.43 -12.64 -3.34
C VAL A 97 20.04 -14.02 -3.87
N ASP A 98 20.39 -15.10 -3.17
CA ASP A 98 19.92 -16.44 -3.55
C ASP A 98 18.40 -16.57 -3.39
N TRP A 99 17.75 -17.25 -4.33
CA TRP A 99 16.29 -17.44 -4.32
C TRP A 99 15.79 -18.20 -3.08
N ARG A 100 16.64 -19.04 -2.44
CA ARG A 100 16.30 -19.70 -1.16
C ARG A 100 16.26 -18.70 -0.01
N THR A 101 17.09 -17.66 -0.04
CA THR A 101 17.07 -16.57 0.92
C THR A 101 15.76 -15.79 0.83
N ILE A 102 15.33 -15.44 -0.39
CA ILE A 102 14.01 -14.84 -0.63
C ILE A 102 12.89 -15.74 -0.10
N LYS A 103 12.91 -17.03 -0.45
CA LYS A 103 11.91 -17.99 0.01
C LYS A 103 11.90 -18.11 1.54
N LYS A 104 13.07 -18.07 2.19
CA LYS A 104 13.19 -18.06 3.65
C LYS A 104 12.50 -16.82 4.23
N HIS A 105 12.78 -15.63 3.74
CA HIS A 105 12.17 -14.40 4.29
C HIS A 105 10.65 -14.36 4.08
N ILE A 106 10.15 -14.82 2.93
CA ILE A 106 8.71 -14.90 2.67
C ILE A 106 8.04 -15.97 3.54
N GLY A 107 8.67 -17.14 3.70
CA GLY A 107 8.13 -18.26 4.47
C GLY A 107 8.31 -18.18 6.00
N SER A 108 9.14 -17.25 6.50
CA SER A 108 9.42 -17.14 7.94
C SER A 108 8.37 -16.34 8.72
N GLY A 109 7.40 -15.70 8.03
CA GLY A 109 6.33 -14.89 8.64
C GLY A 109 5.29 -15.67 9.46
N LYS A 110 5.58 -16.91 9.88
CA LYS A 110 4.70 -17.77 10.67
C LYS A 110 5.45 -18.36 11.87
N LYS A 111 6.15 -17.51 12.64
CA LYS A 111 6.64 -17.82 13.99
C LYS A 111 6.66 -16.57 14.87
N GLU A 112 5.48 -16.10 15.27
CA GLU A 112 5.35 -15.54 16.62
C GLU A 112 4.53 -16.53 17.42
N GLY A 113 5.24 -17.29 18.25
CA GLY A 113 4.64 -18.21 19.21
C GLY A 113 4.06 -17.43 20.37
N THR A 114 2.78 -17.67 20.64
CA THR A 114 2.24 -17.73 22.00
C THR A 114 3.24 -18.45 22.90
N GLY A 115 3.77 -17.73 23.89
CA GLY A 115 4.86 -18.22 24.71
C GLY A 115 5.18 -17.34 25.91
N ARG A 116 4.16 -17.00 26.70
CA ARG A 116 4.22 -17.00 28.18
C ARG A 116 2.83 -16.86 28.78
#